data_AF-A0A352PXE2-F1
#
_entry.id   AF-A0A352PXE2-F1
#
_cell.length_a   1.000
_cell.length_b   1.000
_cell.length_c   1.000
_cell.angle_alpha   90.00
_cell.angle_beta   90.00
_cell.angle_gamma   90.00
#
_symmetry.space_group_name_H-M   'P 1'
#
loop_
_entity.id
_entity.type
_entity.pdbx_description
1 polymer ?
#
loop_
_entity_poly.entity_id
_entity_poly.type
_entity_poly.pdbx_seq_one_letter_code
_entity_poly.pdbx_strand_id
1 'polypeptide(L)' 'IARALAVKPEVLLMDEPASALDPIATQKIEDLIQELKKNYTIVIVTHNM' A
#
# COMPACT_ATOMS: atom_id res chain seq x y z
N ILE A 1 2.64 6.00 -2.73
CA ILE A 1 3.40 5.29 -1.67
C ILE A 1 4.73 5.99 -1.37
N ALA A 2 5.69 6.10 -2.30
CA ALA A 2 7.03 6.68 -2.02
C ALA A 2 7.00 8.05 -1.31
N ARG A 3 6.15 8.98 -1.75
CA ARG A 3 5.95 10.29 -1.09
C ARG A 3 5.55 10.17 0.38
N ALA A 4 4.68 9.22 0.71
CA ALA A 4 4.24 9.00 2.09
C ALA A 4 5.37 8.38 2.94
N LEU A 5 6.21 7.52 2.35
CA LEU A 5 7.37 6.94 3.04
C LEU A 5 8.51 7.93 3.28
N ALA A 6 8.61 8.99 2.47
CA ALA A 6 9.69 9.99 2.57
C ALA A 6 9.77 10.66 3.94
N VAL A 7 8.64 10.79 4.64
CA VAL A 7 8.56 11.38 6.00
C VAL A 7 8.69 10.36 7.12
N LYS A 8 8.94 9.07 6.81
CA LYS A 8 9.05 7.96 7.76
C LYS A 8 7.89 7.93 8.78
N PRO A 9 6.63 7.80 8.31
CA PRO A 9 5.47 7.84 9.19
C PRO A 9 5.41 6.59 10.09
N GLU A 10 4.75 6.69 11.24
CA GLU A 10 4.45 5.52 12.08
C GLU A 10 3.25 4.72 11.54
N VAL A 11 2.29 5.42 10.92
CA VAL A 11 1.06 4.87 10.37
C VAL A 11 0.88 5.32 8.92
N LEU A 12 0.53 4.38 8.04
CA LEU A 12 0.29 4.60 6.63
C LEU A 12 -1.17 4.30 6.31
N LEU A 13 -1.94 5.34 5.99
CA LEU A 13 -3.31 5.21 5.51
C LEU A 13 -3.29 5.08 3.98
N MET A 14 -3.89 4.01 3.45
CA MET A 14 -4.01 3.77 2.02
C MET A 14 -5.49 3.65 1.65
N ASP A 15 -5.95 4.55 0.79
CA ASP A 15 -7.29 4.50 0.21
C ASP A 15 -7.20 3.95 -1.21
N GLU A 16 -7.74 2.75 -1.43
CA GLU A 16 -7.70 1.97 -2.67
C GLU A 16 -6.34 1.98 -3.41
N PRO A 17 -5.27 1.43 -2.80
CA PRO A 17 -3.89 1.59 -3.28
C PRO A 17 -3.60 0.94 -4.65
N ALA A 18 -4.46 0.04 -5.12
CA ALA A 18 -4.35 -0.66 -6.40
C ALA A 18 -5.50 -0.37 -7.37
N SER A 19 -6.29 0.70 -7.13
CA SER A 19 -7.36 1.10 -8.04
C SER A 19 -6.80 1.48 -9.42
N ALA A 20 -7.58 1.17 -10.48
CA ALA A 20 -7.26 1.44 -11.88
C ALA A 20 -5.95 0.81 -12.41
N LEU A 21 -5.38 -0.15 -11.70
CA LEU A 21 -4.21 -0.92 -12.15
C LEU A 21 -4.64 -2.21 -12.88
N ASP A 22 -3.77 -2.66 -13.79
CA ASP A 22 -3.88 -4.00 -14.36
C ASP A 22 -3.49 -5.08 -13.31
N PRO A 23 -3.88 -6.35 -13.50
CA PRO A 23 -3.64 -7.40 -12.51
C PRO A 23 -2.16 -7.60 -12.13
N ILE A 24 -1.22 -7.37 -13.07
CA ILE A 24 0.21 -7.53 -12.81
C ILE A 24 0.71 -6.38 -11.93
N ALA A 25 0.26 -5.16 -12.21
CA ALA A 25 0.57 -4.00 -11.39
C ALA A 25 -0.05 -4.09 -9.99
N THR A 26 -1.28 -4.60 -9.88
CA THR A 26 -1.94 -4.87 -8.58
C THR A 26 -1.10 -5.81 -7.72
N GLN A 27 -0.66 -6.96 -8.26
CA GLN A 27 0.18 -7.90 -7.51
C GLN A 27 1.46 -7.23 -6.98
N LYS A 28 2.11 -6.41 -7.80
CA LYS A 28 3.33 -5.69 -7.37
C LYS A 28 3.06 -4.71 -6.22
N ILE A 29 1.91 -4.04 -6.22
CA ILE A 29 1.51 -3.14 -5.13
C ILE A 29 1.22 -3.95 -3.87
N GLU A 30 0.53 -5.08 -3.99
CA GLU A 30 0.26 -5.97 -2.85
C GLU A 30 1.56 -6.51 -2.25
N ASP A 31 2.48 -7.02 -3.07
CA ASP A 31 3.79 -7.51 -2.62
C ASP A 31 4.56 -6.41 -1.87
N LEU A 32 4.55 -5.19 -2.40
CA LEU A 32 5.16 -4.03 -1.74
C LEU A 32 4.50 -3.73 -0.38
N ILE A 33 3.17 -3.79 -0.30
CA ILE A 33 2.43 -3.59 0.95
C ILE A 33 2.78 -4.69 1.97
N GLN A 34 2.93 -5.95 1.53
CA GLN A 34 3.36 -7.06 2.37
C GLN A 34 4.78 -6.87 2.94
N GLU A 35 5.67 -6.23 2.19
CA GLU A 35 6.99 -5.85 2.71
C GLU A 35 6.90 -4.69 3.69
N LEU A 36 6.13 -3.65 3.35
CA LEU A 36 6.01 -2.44 4.17
C LEU A 36 5.35 -2.71 5.52
N LYS A 37 4.37 -3.61 5.61
CA LYS A 37 3.68 -3.91 6.88
C LYS A 37 4.61 -4.52 7.94
N LYS A 38 5.80 -4.99 7.57
CA LYS A 38 6.83 -5.47 8.51
C LYS A 38 7.42 -4.33 9.34
N ASN A 39 7.42 -3.12 8.81
CA ASN A 39 8.06 -1.94 9.40
C ASN A 39 7.07 -0.81 9.75
N TYR A 40 5.87 -0.83 9.16
CA TYR A 40 4.87 0.23 9.29
C TYR A 40 3.52 -0.35 9.70
N THR A 41 2.76 0.42 10.46
CA THR A 41 1.34 0.11 10.66
C THR A 41 0.57 0.61 9.44
N ILE A 42 -0.16 -0.26 8.75
CA ILE A 42 -0.90 0.09 7.53
C ILE A 42 -2.40 -0.11 7.76
N VAL A 43 -3.19 0.92 7.46
CA VAL A 43 -4.66 0.82 7.39
C VAL A 43 -5.05 0.98 5.93
N ILE A 44 -5.77 0.00 5.40
CA ILE A 44 -6.16 -0.04 4.00
C ILE A 44 -7.68 -0.01 3.92
N VAL A 45 -8.20 0.90 3.10
CA VAL A 45 -9.59 0.89 2.64
C VAL A 45 -9.57 0.36 1.21
N THR A 46 -10.30 -0.71 0.94
CA THR A 46 -10.37 -1.34 -0.38
C THR A 46 -11.75 -1.98 -0.58
N HIS A 47 -12.21 -2.01 -1.82
CA HIS A 47 -13.36 -2.79 -2.24
C HIS A 47 -12.98 -4.12 -2.90
N ASN A 48 -11.69 -4.32 -3.17
CA ASN A 48 -11.11 -5.52 -3.75
C ASN A 48 -10.38 -6.31 -2.64
N MET A 49 -10.62 -7.61 -2.55
CA MET A 49 -10.11 -8.51 -1.51
C MET A 49 -9.42 -9.72 -2.12
#